data_AF-A0A5B9W7E5-F1
#
_entry.id   AF-A0A5B9W7E5-F1
#
_cell.length_a   1.000
_cell.length_b   1.000
_cell.length_c   1.000
_cell.angle_alpha   90.00
_cell.angle_beta   90.00
_cell.angle_gamma   90.00
#
_symmetry.space_group_name_H-M   'P 1'
#
loop_
_entity.id
_entity.type
_entity.pdbx_description
1 polymer ?
#
loop_
_entity_poly.entity_id
_entity_poly.type
_entity_poly.pdbx_seq_one_letter_code
_entity_poly.pdbx_strand_id
1 'polypeptide(L)' 'MRTITVAGGNLYQIALDQLGDATQWNRIAEANDLVDPFITGIVTLQIPEIDPNAGGGVFAPA' A
#
# COMPACT_ATOMS: atom_id res chain seq x y z
N MET A 1 6.33 -9.92 6.15
CA MET A 1 6.23 -9.31 4.80
C MET A 1 5.60 -10.33 3.84
N ARG A 2 4.67 -9.91 2.97
CA ARG A 2 4.00 -10.81 2.02
C ARG A 2 3.85 -10.16 0.65
N THR A 3 3.72 -10.94 -0.42
CA THR A 3 3.49 -10.43 -1.77
C THR A 3 2.10 -10.79 -2.27
N ILE A 4 1.43 -9.85 -2.94
CA ILE A 4 0.16 -10.09 -3.61
C ILE A 4 0.25 -9.63 -5.07
N THR A 5 -0.51 -10.27 -5.95
CA THR A 5 -0.67 -9.81 -7.34
C THR A 5 -2.03 -9.18 -7.49
N VAL A 6 -2.07 -7.93 -7.93
CA VAL A 6 -3.29 -7.16 -8.16
C VAL A 6 -3.41 -6.78 -9.63
N ALA A 7 -4.64 -6.81 -10.15
CA ALA A 7 -4.95 -6.39 -11.51
C ALA A 7 -5.68 -5.04 -11.47
N GLY A 8 -4.89 -3.96 -11.45
CA GLY A 8 -5.38 -2.59 -11.34
C GLY A 8 -5.89 -2.24 -9.94
N GLY A 9 -6.49 -1.05 -9.84
CA GLY A 9 -7.13 -0.55 -8.62
C GLY A 9 -6.35 0.60 -7.99
N ASN A 10 -6.38 0.67 -6.65
CA ASN A 10 -5.62 1.67 -5.92
C ASN A 10 -5.06 1.10 -4.61
N LEU A 11 -3.97 1.69 -4.14
CA LEU A 11 -3.26 1.30 -2.93
C LEU A 11 -4.10 1.54 -1.66
N TYR A 12 -5.08 2.46 -1.68
CA TYR A 12 -5.98 2.69 -0.55
C TYR A 12 -6.84 1.46 -0.24
N GLN A 13 -7.47 0.87 -1.26
CA GLN A 13 -8.28 -0.33 -1.11
C GLN A 13 -7.42 -1.51 -0.68
N ILE A 14 -6.23 -1.65 -1.28
CA ILE A 14 -5.28 -2.71 -0.93
C ILE A 14 -4.81 -2.57 0.52
N ALA A 15 -4.52 -1.35 0.97
CA ALA A 15 -4.16 -1.07 2.35
C ALA A 15 -5.32 -1.38 3.31
N LEU A 16 -6.55 -1.03 2.94
CA LEU A 16 -7.72 -1.38 3.73
C LEU A 16 -7.90 -2.90 3.83
N ASP A 17 -7.77 -3.63 2.72
CA ASP A 17 -7.99 -5.07 2.66
C ASP A 17 -6.87 -5.87 3.34
N GLN A 18 -5.62 -5.40 3.23
CA GLN A 18 -4.45 -6.14 3.74
C GLN A 18 -3.97 -5.65 5.11
N LEU A 19 -4.08 -4.36 5.39
CA LEU A 19 -3.61 -3.73 6.62
C LEU A 19 -4.75 -3.32 7.55
N GLY A 20 -6.01 -3.38 7.09
CA GLY A 20 -7.17 -2.93 7.84
C GLY A 20 -7.32 -1.41 7.89
N ASP A 21 -6.43 -0.66 7.23
CA ASP A 21 -6.37 0.80 7.27
C ASP A 21 -5.95 1.36 5.90
N ALA A 22 -6.87 2.06 5.25
CA ALA A 22 -6.65 2.68 3.95
C ALA A 22 -5.56 3.76 3.98
N THR A 23 -5.27 4.37 5.14
CA THR A 23 -4.27 5.43 5.28
C THR A 23 -2.84 4.90 5.22
N GLN A 24 -2.64 3.59 5.40
CA GLN A 24 -1.33 2.93 5.35
C GLN A 24 -0.86 2.57 3.93
N TRP A 25 -1.57 3.06 2.90
CA TRP A 25 -1.18 2.89 1.50
C TRP A 25 0.23 3.41 1.21
N ASN A 26 0.66 4.43 1.95
CA ASN A 26 1.99 5.01 1.91
C ASN A 26 3.11 4.01 2.23
N ARG A 27 2.88 3.09 3.16
CA ARG A 27 3.85 2.04 3.53
C ARG A 27 3.97 0.99 2.42
N ILE A 28 2.86 0.69 1.76
CA ILE A 28 2.87 -0.18 0.58
C ILE A 28 3.61 0.53 -0.57
N ALA A 29 3.37 1.83 -0.74
CA ALA A 29 4.03 2.62 -1.76
C ALA A 29 5.55 2.66 -1.55
N GLU A 30 6.01 2.96 -0.33
CA GLU A 30 7.43 2.96 0.06
C GLU A 30 8.08 1.58 -0.13
N ALA A 31 7.39 0.50 0.25
CA ALA A 31 7.91 -0.86 0.08
C ALA A 31 8.03 -1.33 -1.38
N ASN A 32 7.43 -0.60 -2.33
CA ASN A 32 7.42 -0.95 -3.76
C ASN A 32 7.99 0.17 -4.64
N ASP A 33 8.61 1.20 -4.06
CA ASP A 33 9.10 2.38 -4.76
C ASP A 33 8.02 3.05 -5.65
N LEU A 34 6.77 3.03 -5.19
CA LEU A 34 5.64 3.67 -5.86
C LEU A 34 5.40 5.06 -5.28
N VAL A 35 5.06 5.99 -6.17
CA VAL A 35 4.61 7.35 -5.78
C VAL A 35 3.10 7.47 -5.98
N ASP A 36 2.60 6.92 -7.08
CA ASP A 36 1.19 6.97 -7.42
C ASP A 36 0.39 5.91 -6.66
N PRO A 37 -0.71 6.29 -5.99
CA PRO A 37 -1.59 5.34 -5.34
C PRO A 37 -2.45 4.55 -6.32
N PHE A 38 -2.46 4.90 -7.61
CA PHE A 38 -3.27 4.22 -8.62
C PHE A 38 -2.45 3.14 -9.32
N ILE A 39 -3.02 1.93 -9.38
CA ILE A 39 -2.40 0.79 -10.02
C ILE A 39 -3.05 0.57 -11.38
N THR A 40 -2.20 0.48 -12.41
CA THR A 40 -2.62 0.17 -13.78
C THR A 40 -1.99 -1.14 -14.24
N GLY A 41 -2.80 -2.04 -14.79
CA GLY A 41 -2.34 -3.35 -15.24
C GLY A 41 -2.12 -4.33 -14.09
N ILE A 42 -1.39 -5.41 -14.35
CA ILE A 42 -1.13 -6.46 -13.35
C ILE A 42 0.24 -6.18 -12.72
N VAL A 43 0.27 -5.96 -11.41
CA VAL A 43 1.50 -5.72 -10.65
C VAL A 43 1.56 -6.62 -9.43
N THR A 44 2.79 -6.97 -9.04
CA THR A 44 3.04 -7.68 -7.79
C THR A 44 3.52 -6.67 -6.75
N LEU A 45 2.77 -6.54 -5.66
CA LEU A 45 3.06 -5.60 -4.58
C LEU A 45 3.57 -6.35 -3.36
N GLN A 46 4.63 -5.82 -2.77
CA GLN A 46 5.11 -6.16 -1.44
C GLN A 46 4.26 -5.44 -0.39
N ILE A 47 3.61 -6.22 0.45
CA ILE A 47 2.77 -5.73 1.53
C ILE A 47 3.55 -5.87 2.84
N PRO A 48 3.81 -4.75 3.55
CA PRO A 48 4.42 -4.77 4.87
C PRO A 48 3.49 -5.42 5.89
N GLU A 49 4.01 -5.70 7.09
CA GLU A 49 3.17 -6.25 8.16
C GLU A 49 2.23 -5.18 8.71
N ILE A 50 1.07 -5.63 9.17
CA ILE A 50 0.06 -4.80 9.81
C ILE A 50 0.72 -4.11 11.01
N ASP A 51 0.75 -2.78 10.98
CA ASP A 51 1.20 -2.00 12.12
C ASP A 51 0.02 -1.15 12.61
N PRO A 52 -0.59 -1.51 13.75
CA PRO A 52 -1.73 -0.77 14.29
C PRO A 52 -1.36 0.65 14.77
N ASN A 53 -0.07 0.98 14.89
CA ASN A 53 0.39 2.31 15.30
C ASN A 53 0.80 3.20 14.12
N ALA A 54 0.85 2.67 12.90
CA ALA A 54 1.32 3.40 11.72
C ALA A 54 0.19 4.06 10.90
N GLY A 55 -1.06 3.97 11.35
CA GLY A 55 -2.20 4.68 10.75
C GLY A 55 -2.21 6.16 11.10
N GLY A 56 -2.71 7.01 10.20
CA GLY A 56 -2.84 8.46 10.46
C GLY A 56 -2.41 9.40 9.33
N GLY A 57 -1.86 8.86 8.24
CA GLY A 57 -1.86 9.49 6.92
C GLY A 57 -1.27 10.90 6.81
N VAL A 58 0.06 11.00 6.84
CA VAL A 58 0.79 11.96 5.97
C VAL A 58 1.99 11.22 5.39
N PHE A 59 1.93 10.88 4.11
CA PHE A 59 3.12 10.47 3.37
C PHE A 59 3.90 11.74 3.00
N ALA A 60 5.09 11.90 3.55
CA ALA A 60 6.04 12.92 3.13
C ALA A 60 7.24 12.19 2.52
N PRO A 61 7.39 12.17 1.18
CA PRO A 61 8.61 11.64 0.58
C PRO A 61 9.80 12.53 1.01
N ALA A 62 10.93 11.88 1.35
CA ALA A 62 12.19 12.55 1.68
C ALA A 62 12.89 13.11 0.45
#